data_AF-A0A2E8QLU8-F1
#
_entry.id   AF-A0A2E8QLU8-F1
#
_cell.length_a   1.000
_cell.length_b   1.000
_cell.length_c   1.000
_cell.angle_alpha   90.00
_cell.angle_beta   90.00
_cell.angle_gamma   90.00
#
_symmetry.space_group_name_H-M   'P 1'
#
loop_
_entity.id
_entity.type
_entity.pdbx_description
1 polymer ?
#
loop_
_entity_poly.entity_id
_entity_poly.type
_entity_poly.pdbx_seq_one_letter_code
_entity_poly.pdbx_strand_id
1 'polypeptide(L)' 'LTIENMPSHDDVMEFSKTLAPLVGREVLSERRESRVALIGNEMIPVTLPEKVRELPADLGIAKPQKLVLPQA' A
#
# COMPACT_ATOMS: atom_id res chain seq x y z
N LEU A 1 6.97 17.91 -9.75
CA LEU A 1 5.64 17.37 -10.11
C LEU A 1 4.59 18.32 -9.56
N THR A 2 3.83 19.00 -10.43
CA THR A 2 2.71 19.89 -10.03
C THR A 2 1.49 19.05 -9.64
N ILE A 3 0.63 19.57 -8.75
CA ILE A 3 -0.60 18.90 -8.26
C ILE A 3 -1.52 18.49 -9.43
N GLU A 4 -1.49 19.23 -10.53
CA GLU A 4 -2.29 19.01 -11.74
C GLU A 4 -2.01 17.67 -12.44
N ASN A 5 -0.84 17.07 -12.23
CA ASN A 5 -0.49 15.78 -12.87
C ASN A 5 -1.01 14.57 -12.09
N MET A 6 -1.69 14.79 -10.97
CA MET A 6 -2.09 13.72 -10.08
C MET A 6 -3.49 13.22 -10.49
N PRO A 7 -3.62 12.02 -11.07
CA PRO A 7 -4.91 11.54 -11.53
C PRO A 7 -5.87 11.35 -10.35
N SER A 8 -7.17 11.53 -10.62
CA SER A 8 -8.21 11.12 -9.71
C SER A 8 -8.31 9.60 -9.68
N HIS A 9 -8.99 9.07 -8.67
CA HIS A 9 -9.29 7.63 -8.63
C HIS A 9 -10.10 7.18 -9.85
N ASP A 10 -11.05 8.01 -10.29
CA ASP A 10 -11.93 7.68 -11.41
C ASP A 10 -11.13 7.62 -12.73
N ASP A 11 -10.16 8.52 -12.91
CA ASP A 11 -9.22 8.48 -14.05
C ASP A 11 -8.38 7.19 -14.06
N VAL A 12 -7.88 6.78 -12.89
CA VAL A 12 -7.11 5.51 -12.76
C VAL A 12 -7.99 4.32 -13.13
N MET A 13 -9.27 4.33 -12.74
CA MET A 13 -10.20 3.24 -13.02
C MET A 13 -10.63 3.20 -14.49
N GLU A 14 -10.86 4.35 -15.12
CA GLU A 14 -11.14 4.43 -16.55
C GLU A 14 -9.96 3.91 -17.37
N PHE A 15 -8.75 4.36 -17.05
CA PHE A 15 -7.53 3.87 -17.67
C PHE A 15 -7.37 2.35 -17.48
N SER A 16 -7.59 1.85 -16.26
CA SER A 16 -7.41 0.43 -15.95
C SER A 16 -8.43 -0.46 -16.67
N LYS A 17 -9.70 -0.04 -16.77
CA LYS A 17 -10.74 -0.74 -17.52
C LYS A 17 -10.45 -0.78 -19.02
N THR A 18 -9.78 0.24 -19.53
CA THR A 18 -9.33 0.30 -20.93
C THR A 18 -8.11 -0.61 -21.16
N LEU A 19 -7.15 -0.59 -20.23
CA LEU A 19 -5.90 -1.35 -20.35
C LEU A 19 -6.10 -2.86 -20.19
N ALA A 20 -6.90 -3.29 -19.21
CA ALA A 20 -6.99 -4.70 -18.81
C ALA A 20 -7.34 -5.64 -20.00
N PRO A 21 -8.36 -5.36 -20.83
CA PRO A 21 -8.67 -6.21 -21.98
C PRO A 21 -7.56 -6.26 -23.04
N LEU A 22 -6.82 -5.15 -23.21
CA LEU A 22 -5.73 -5.05 -24.18
C LEU A 22 -4.53 -5.95 -23.83
N VAL A 23 -4.38 -6.28 -22.54
CA VAL A 23 -3.34 -7.18 -22.05
C VAL A 23 -3.89 -8.56 -21.68
N GLY A 24 -5.14 -8.87 -22.07
CA GLY A 24 -5.79 -10.16 -21.81
C GLY A 24 -6.00 -10.44 -20.31
N ARG A 25 -6.32 -9.40 -19.52
CA ARG A 25 -6.54 -9.47 -18.08
C ARG A 25 -7.83 -8.77 -17.66
N GLU A 26 -8.17 -8.88 -16.39
CA GLU A 26 -9.34 -8.22 -15.79
C GLU A 26 -8.93 -7.33 -14.61
N VAL A 27 -9.80 -6.37 -14.27
CA VAL A 27 -9.63 -5.56 -13.05
C VAL A 27 -10.18 -6.36 -11.87
N LEU A 28 -9.31 -6.73 -10.93
CA LEU A 28 -9.63 -7.63 -9.82
C LEU A 28 -10.00 -6.91 -8.52
N SER A 29 -9.45 -5.71 -8.29
CA SER A 29 -9.70 -4.93 -7.06
C SER A 29 -9.22 -3.48 -7.24
N GLU A 30 -9.70 -2.60 -6.37
CA GLU A 30 -9.25 -1.21 -6.29
C GLU A 30 -9.10 -0.73 -4.83
N ARG A 31 -8.38 0.37 -4.63
CA ARG A 31 -8.35 1.12 -3.37
C ARG A 31 -8.40 2.62 -3.66
N ARG A 32 -9.50 3.27 -3.25
CA ARG A 32 -9.78 4.67 -3.56
C ARG A 32 -8.81 5.62 -2.87
N GLU A 33 -8.50 5.36 -1.61
CA GLU A 33 -7.62 6.17 -0.76
C GLU A 33 -6.21 6.24 -1.32
N SER A 34 -5.77 5.15 -1.94
CA SER A 34 -4.45 5.05 -2.59
C SER A 34 -4.48 5.37 -4.08
N ARG A 35 -5.66 5.51 -4.70
CA ARG A 35 -5.86 5.70 -6.15
C ARG A 35 -5.12 4.64 -7.00
N VAL A 36 -5.37 3.37 -6.70
CA VAL A 36 -4.75 2.23 -7.39
C VAL A 36 -5.80 1.20 -7.82
N ALA A 37 -5.47 0.46 -8.89
CA ALA A 37 -6.23 -0.70 -9.38
C ALA A 37 -5.30 -1.92 -9.54
N LEU A 38 -5.83 -3.11 -9.25
CA LEU A 38 -5.16 -4.39 -9.43
C LEU A 38 -5.66 -5.05 -10.71
N ILE A 39 -4.77 -5.33 -11.66
CA ILE A 39 -5.07 -6.02 -12.92
C ILE A 39 -4.40 -7.39 -12.93
N GLY A 40 -5.17 -8.45 -13.19
CA GLY A 40 -4.68 -9.83 -13.17
C GLY A 40 -5.67 -10.83 -13.75
N ASN A 41 -5.35 -12.12 -13.61
CA ASN A 41 -6.21 -13.21 -14.06
C ASN A 41 -7.03 -13.80 -12.90
N GLU A 42 -6.44 -13.86 -11.72
CA GLU A 42 -7.05 -14.45 -10.54
C GLU A 42 -6.49 -13.80 -9.28
N MET A 43 -7.28 -13.85 -8.20
CA MET A 43 -6.84 -13.43 -6.88
C MET A 43 -6.63 -14.68 -6.03
N ILE A 44 -5.35 -15.07 -5.86
CA ILE A 44 -5.01 -16.22 -5.02
C ILE A 44 -5.07 -15.76 -3.56
N PRO A 45 -5.94 -16.36 -2.72
CA PRO A 45 -5.98 -16.03 -1.31
C PRO A 45 -4.65 -16.45 -0.65
N VAL A 46 -3.96 -15.49 -0.05
CA VAL A 46 -2.77 -15.77 0.75
C VAL A 46 -3.24 -16.20 2.14
N THR A 47 -2.90 -17.43 2.53
CA THR A 47 -3.07 -17.87 3.92
C THR A 47 -1.96 -17.22 4.75
N LEU A 48 -2.37 -16.42 5.74
CA LEU A 48 -1.42 -15.88 6.70
C LEU A 48 -0.83 -17.04 7.52
N PRO A 49 0.49 -17.07 7.75
CA PRO A 49 1.10 -18.10 8.58
C PRO A 49 0.60 -17.99 10.01
N GLU A 50 0.56 -19.13 10.71
CA GLU A 50 0.26 -19.13 12.14
C GLU A 50 1.34 -18.36 12.91
N LYS A 51 0.90 -17.58 13.91
CA LYS A 51 1.80 -16.81 14.78
C LYS A 51 2.70 -17.78 15.56
N VAL A 52 3.97 -17.91 15.15
CA VAL A 52 4.94 -18.78 15.82
C VAL A 52 5.54 -18.18 17.10
N ARG A 53 5.42 -16.87 17.30
CA ARG A 53 5.99 -16.17 18.46
C ARG A 53 5.23 -14.90 18.80
N GLU A 54 5.31 -14.48 20.06
CA GLU A 54 4.83 -13.17 20.49
C GLU A 54 5.93 -12.13 20.28
N LEU A 55 5.59 -11.01 19.65
CA LEU A 55 6.45 -9.84 19.58
C LEU A 55 6.17 -8.93 20.79
N PRO A 56 7.19 -8.27 21.35
CA PRO A 56 6.98 -7.22 22.33
C PRO A 56 6.04 -6.14 21.79
N ALA A 57 5.11 -5.64 22.62
CA ALA A 57 4.15 -4.63 22.21
C ALA A 57 4.81 -3.32 21.74
N ASP A 58 5.99 -3.03 22.28
CA ASP A 58 6.82 -1.89 21.92
C ASP A 58 7.78 -2.20 20.77
N LEU A 59 7.73 -3.40 20.17
CA LEU A 59 8.67 -3.87 19.14
C LEU A 59 10.16 -3.74 19.53
N GLY A 60 10.47 -3.67 20.84
CA GLY A 60 11.83 -3.41 21.32
C GLY A 60 12.31 -1.97 21.11
N ILE A 61 11.39 -1.00 20.94
CA ILE A 61 11.72 0.42 20.87
C ILE A 61 12.41 0.84 22.18
N ALA A 62 13.61 1.39 22.06
CA ALA A 62 14.36 1.89 23.21
C ALA A 62 13.59 3.01 23.92
N LYS A 63 13.63 3.03 25.26
CA LYS A 63 13.02 4.10 26.04
C LYS A 63 13.63 5.46 25.66
N PRO A 64 12.82 6.53 25.57
CA PRO A 64 13.34 7.88 25.33
C PRO A 64 14.44 8.23 26.34
N GLN A 65 15.60 8.67 25.84
CA GLN A 65 16.69 9.11 26.70
C GLN A 65 16.56 10.62 26.93
N LYS A 66 16.64 11.06 28.18
CA LYS A 66 16.72 12.48 28.52
C LYS A 66 18.20 12.91 28.43
N LEU A 67 18.62 13.30 27.24
CA LEU A 67 19.97 13.82 27.00
C LEU A 67 20.04 15.28 27.46
N VAL A 68 20.89 15.58 28.45
CA VAL A 68 21.28 16.95 28.77
C VAL A 68 22.53 17.26 27.93
N LEU A 69 22.36 18.02 26.86
CA LEU A 69 23.47 18.44 26.03
C LEU A 69 24.27 19.52 26.78
N PRO A 70 25.61 19.45 26.80
CA PRO A 70 26.42 20.55 27.30
C PRO A 70 26.12 21.80 26.47
N GLN A 71 25.80 22.90 27.13
CA GLN A 71 25.65 24.19 26.46
C GLN A 71 27.06 24.67 26.07
N ALA A 72 27.23 24.98 24.78
CA ALA A 72 28.45 25.54 24.22
C ALA A 72 28.63 27.01 24.65
#